data_AF-F8U046-F1
#
_entry.id   AF-F8U046-F1
#
_cell.length_a   1.000
_cell.length_b   1.000
_cell.length_c   1.000
_cell.angle_alpha   90.00
_cell.angle_beta   90.00
_cell.angle_gamma   90.00
#
_symmetry.space_group_name_H-M   'P 1'
#
loop_
_entity.id
_entity.type
_entity.pdbx_description
1 polymer ?
#
loop_
_entity_poly.entity_id
_entity_poly.type
_entity_poly.pdbx_seq_one_letter_code
_entity_poly.pdbx_strand_id
1 'polypeptide(L)'
;MNVFDRNINFDSLFKFSQISHSTQVHLKNVYSSLAVCMFVAAAGSYVHVVTRLFQGGLLSVLGSLGMMFWLAMTPHNSETEKKRLAILAGFAFLTGVGLGPTLDFVIAVNPSIIMTAFMGTSVIFICFTLSALYAKRRSYLFLGGTLMSGLSLLFLMSVMNMFFGSVMLFKAHMYLGLLIMCGFVLFDTQLIIEKA
;
A
#
# COMPACT_ATOMS: atom_id res chain seq x y z
N MET A 1 -23.75 -35.91 -15.00
CA MET A 1 -23.82 -35.12 -13.75
C MET A 1 -23.49 -33.69 -14.11
N ASN A 2 -24.47 -32.78 -13.98
CA ASN A 2 -24.31 -31.37 -14.33
C ASN A 2 -23.30 -30.71 -13.39
N VAL A 3 -22.13 -30.36 -13.91
CA VAL A 3 -21.09 -29.62 -13.16
C VAL A 3 -21.61 -28.26 -12.68
N PHE A 4 -22.69 -27.76 -13.28
CA PHE A 4 -23.31 -26.46 -13.00
C PHE A 4 -24.36 -26.45 -11.89
N ASP A 5 -24.78 -27.61 -11.35
CA ASP A 5 -25.70 -27.70 -10.19
C ASP A 5 -24.95 -27.70 -8.84
N ARG A 6 -23.68 -27.28 -8.82
CA ARG A 6 -22.94 -27.13 -7.56
C ARG A 6 -23.40 -25.85 -6.88
N ASN A 7 -24.41 -25.96 -6.01
CA ASN A 7 -24.85 -24.87 -5.13
C ASN A 7 -23.64 -24.34 -4.35
N ILE A 8 -23.06 -23.22 -4.79
CA ILE A 8 -21.88 -22.63 -4.18
C ILE A 8 -22.35 -22.04 -2.87
N ASN A 9 -22.05 -22.72 -1.76
CA ASN A 9 -22.37 -22.22 -0.45
C ASN A 9 -21.47 -21.01 -0.13
N PHE A 10 -21.96 -19.80 -0.41
CA PHE A 10 -21.22 -18.56 -0.17
C PHE A 10 -20.80 -18.39 1.29
N ASP A 11 -21.57 -18.92 2.25
CA ASP A 11 -21.19 -18.92 3.66
C ASP A 11 -19.93 -19.74 3.94
N SER A 12 -19.63 -20.75 3.11
CA SER A 12 -18.40 -21.53 3.24
C SER A 12 -17.17 -20.79 2.70
N LEU A 13 -17.34 -19.89 1.72
CA LEU A 13 -16.27 -19.01 1.24
C LEU A 13 -15.91 -18.02 2.34
N PHE A 14 -16.90 -17.33 2.91
CA PHE A 14 -16.64 -16.32 3.95
C PHE A 14 -16.36 -16.88 5.35
N LYS A 15 -16.37 -18.21 5.53
CA LYS A 15 -15.95 -18.86 6.78
C LYS A 15 -14.43 -18.92 6.85
N PHE A 16 -13.85 -17.88 7.46
CA PHE A 16 -12.45 -17.85 7.88
C PHE A 16 -12.18 -18.75 9.09
N SER A 17 -12.73 -19.97 9.13
CA SER A 17 -12.62 -20.91 10.26
C SER A 17 -11.18 -21.33 10.57
N GLN A 18 -10.25 -21.07 9.64
CA GLN A 18 -8.81 -21.31 9.83
C GLN A 18 -8.10 -20.13 10.52
N ILE A 19 -8.72 -18.95 10.60
CA ILE A 19 -8.14 -17.75 11.19
C ILE A 19 -8.73 -17.56 12.59
N SER A 20 -7.85 -17.42 13.59
CA SER A 20 -8.29 -17.20 14.97
C SER A 20 -9.04 -15.88 15.13
N HIS A 21 -9.96 -15.80 16.09
CA HIS A 21 -10.68 -14.56 16.37
C HIS A 21 -9.73 -13.40 16.76
N SER A 22 -8.64 -13.70 17.48
CA SER A 22 -7.60 -12.71 17.81
C SER A 22 -6.99 -12.12 16.53
N THR A 23 -6.64 -12.97 15.57
CA THR A 23 -6.07 -12.56 14.29
C THR A 23 -7.03 -11.73 13.47
N GLN A 24 -8.33 -12.05 13.49
CA GLN A 24 -9.36 -11.24 12.82
C GLN A 24 -9.46 -9.83 13.40
N VAL A 25 -9.44 -9.70 14.73
CA VAL A 25 -9.46 -8.39 15.41
C VAL A 25 -8.20 -7.59 15.09
N HIS A 26 -7.03 -8.22 15.12
CA HIS A 26 -5.77 -7.57 14.75
C HIS A 26 -5.80 -7.07 13.30
N LEU A 27 -6.22 -7.92 12.37
CA LEU A 27 -6.33 -7.59 10.95
C LEU A 27 -7.29 -6.42 10.71
N LYS A 28 -8.44 -6.42 11.40
CA LYS A 28 -9.41 -5.32 11.35
C LYS A 28 -8.77 -4.00 11.80
N ASN A 29 -7.99 -4.00 12.88
CA ASN A 29 -7.33 -2.80 13.38
C ASN A 29 -6.26 -2.28 12.40
N VAL A 30 -5.46 -3.19 11.82
CA VAL A 30 -4.44 -2.82 10.82
C VAL A 30 -5.07 -2.23 9.57
N TYR A 31 -6.09 -2.88 9.00
CA TYR A 31 -6.78 -2.34 7.81
C TYR A 31 -7.62 -1.09 8.08
N SER A 32 -8.16 -0.93 9.29
CA SER A 32 -8.79 0.32 9.70
C SER A 32 -7.78 1.48 9.71
N SER A 33 -6.59 1.26 10.28
CA SER A 33 -5.50 2.24 10.26
C SER A 33 -5.06 2.57 8.84
N LEU A 34 -4.93 1.55 7.97
CA LEU A 34 -4.62 1.73 6.55
C LEU A 34 -5.66 2.61 5.84
N ALA A 35 -6.96 2.33 6.06
CA ALA A 35 -8.05 3.11 5.47
C ALA A 35 -8.00 4.58 5.90
N VAL A 36 -7.78 4.85 7.20
CA VAL A 36 -7.59 6.21 7.71
C VAL A 36 -6.40 6.89 7.01
N CYS A 37 -5.26 6.20 6.88
CA CYS A 37 -4.11 6.74 6.17
C CYS A 37 -4.41 7.06 4.70
N MET A 38 -5.18 6.21 4.01
CA MET A 38 -5.60 6.46 2.62
C MET A 38 -6.44 7.73 2.50
N PHE A 39 -7.43 7.93 3.37
CA PHE A 39 -8.25 9.15 3.38
C PHE A 39 -7.42 10.40 3.69
N VAL A 40 -6.52 10.31 4.66
CA VAL A 40 -5.66 11.43 5.05
C VAL A 40 -4.64 11.77 3.95
N ALA A 41 -4.07 10.77 3.28
CA ALA A 41 -3.21 10.98 2.12
C ALA A 41 -3.96 11.61 0.94
N ALA A 42 -5.20 11.18 0.68
CA ALA A 42 -6.06 11.79 -0.33
C ALA A 42 -6.41 13.24 0.01
N ALA A 43 -6.64 13.56 1.29
CA ALA A 43 -6.83 14.94 1.73
C ALA A 43 -5.56 15.77 1.52
N GLY A 44 -4.38 15.23 1.84
CA GLY A 44 -3.09 15.89 1.61
C GLY A 44 -2.82 16.18 0.14
N SER A 45 -3.11 15.22 -0.74
CA SER A 45 -2.95 15.43 -2.18
C SER A 45 -3.94 16.46 -2.73
N TYR A 46 -5.18 16.46 -2.27
CA TYR A 46 -6.18 17.47 -2.63
C TYR A 46 -5.76 18.88 -2.18
N VAL A 47 -5.25 19.03 -0.95
CA VAL A 47 -4.73 20.30 -0.45
C VAL A 47 -3.63 20.81 -1.37
N HIS A 48 -2.69 19.94 -1.78
CA HIS A 48 -1.63 20.32 -2.71
C HIS A 48 -2.18 20.85 -4.04
N VAL A 49 -3.08 20.11 -4.69
CA VAL A 49 -3.65 20.48 -6.00
C VAL A 49 -4.35 21.84 -5.97
N VAL A 50 -5.13 22.12 -4.92
CA VAL A 50 -5.89 23.39 -4.79
C VAL A 50 -4.96 24.56 -4.50
N THR A 51 -4.06 24.36 -3.55
CA THR A 51 -3.30 25.48 -2.99
C THR A 51 -2.01 25.74 -3.78
N ARG A 52 -1.54 24.75 -4.55
CA ARG A 52 -0.18 24.69 -5.13
C ARG A 52 0.90 25.07 -4.12
N LEU A 53 0.61 24.95 -2.82
CA LEU A 53 1.27 25.69 -1.73
C LEU A 53 2.76 25.38 -1.62
N PHE A 54 3.17 24.25 -2.16
CA PHE A 54 4.56 23.86 -2.20
C PHE A 54 4.85 23.16 -3.52
N GLN A 55 5.91 23.59 -4.18
CA GLN A 55 6.67 22.74 -5.11
C GLN A 55 7.33 21.54 -4.37
N GLY A 56 6.83 21.18 -3.18
CA GLY A 56 6.12 19.93 -2.92
C GLY A 56 6.97 18.68 -2.77
N GLY A 57 8.11 18.60 -3.44
CA GLY A 57 8.98 17.43 -3.38
C GLY A 57 9.76 17.38 -2.08
N LEU A 58 10.67 18.31 -1.87
CA LEU A 58 11.69 18.14 -0.82
C LEU A 58 11.14 18.29 0.60
N LEU A 59 10.28 19.29 0.85
CA LEU A 59 9.77 19.55 2.19
C LEU A 59 8.80 18.45 2.66
N SER A 60 7.96 17.93 1.75
CA SER A 60 7.06 16.82 2.08
C SER A 60 7.85 15.53 2.35
N VAL A 61 8.91 15.26 1.58
CA VAL A 61 9.80 14.12 1.80
C VAL A 61 10.51 14.24 3.15
N LEU A 62 11.14 15.38 3.44
CA LEU A 62 11.81 15.61 4.72
C LEU A 62 10.83 15.56 5.91
N GLY A 63 9.65 16.16 5.77
CA GLY A 63 8.60 16.10 6.77
C GLY A 63 8.11 14.67 7.01
N SER A 64 7.87 13.90 5.95
CA SER A 64 7.45 12.50 6.06
C SER A 64 8.54 11.64 6.72
N LEU A 65 9.81 11.84 6.36
CA LEU A 65 10.94 11.17 7.02
C LEU A 65 11.00 11.52 8.51
N GLY A 66 10.81 12.79 8.87
CA GLY A 66 10.77 13.25 10.25
C GLY A 66 9.63 12.61 11.05
N MET A 67 8.44 12.51 10.48
CA MET A 67 7.30 11.83 11.11
C MET A 67 7.56 10.33 11.29
N MET A 68 8.18 9.67 10.31
CA MET A 68 8.52 8.25 10.41
C MET A 68 9.58 8.01 11.51
N PHE A 69 10.59 8.87 11.60
CA PHE A 69 11.60 8.82 12.66
C PHE A 69 10.98 9.04 14.04
N TRP A 70 10.07 10.02 14.16
CA TRP A 70 9.33 10.26 15.40
C TRP A 70 8.45 9.06 15.78
N LEU A 71 7.80 8.41 14.81
CA LEU A 71 7.03 7.19 15.04
C LEU A 71 7.92 6.06 15.56
N ALA A 72 9.13 5.90 15.01
CA ALA A 72 10.10 4.88 15.42
C ALA A 72 10.64 5.12 16.85
N MET A 73 10.80 6.39 17.25
CA MET A 73 11.21 6.76 18.61
C MET A 73 10.09 6.64 19.65
N THR A 74 8.84 6.58 19.23
CA THR A 74 7.70 6.53 20.16
C THR A 74 7.52 5.10 20.69
N PRO A 75 7.54 4.89 22.02
CA PRO A 75 7.45 3.55 22.62
C PRO A 75 6.08 2.89 22.35
N HIS A 76 6.09 1.56 22.31
CA HIS A 76 4.94 0.72 21.98
C HIS A 76 4.12 0.41 23.25
N ASN A 77 3.32 1.37 23.71
CA ASN A 77 2.41 1.21 24.85
C ASN A 77 0.95 1.49 24.43
N SER A 78 0.00 0.94 25.18
CA SER A 78 -1.44 1.18 24.96
C SER A 78 -1.83 2.66 25.08
N GLU A 79 -1.17 3.41 25.97
CA GLU A 79 -1.41 4.85 26.12
C GLU A 79 -0.86 5.68 24.95
N THR A 80 0.21 5.22 24.30
CA THR A 80 0.83 5.92 23.15
C THR A 80 0.20 5.53 21.81
N GLU A 81 -0.71 4.56 21.76
CA GLU A 81 -1.35 4.08 20.53
C GLU A 81 -2.02 5.21 19.74
N LYS A 82 -2.83 6.04 20.40
CA LYS A 82 -3.51 7.19 19.76
C LYS A 82 -2.50 8.19 19.20
N LYS A 83 -1.42 8.44 19.95
CA LYS A 83 -0.33 9.34 19.52
C LYS A 83 0.38 8.79 18.28
N ARG A 84 0.67 7.49 18.26
CA ARG A 84 1.29 6.82 17.11
C ARG A 84 0.39 6.84 15.87
N LEU A 85 -0.90 6.63 16.04
CA LEU A 85 -1.88 6.75 14.96
C LEU A 85 -1.94 8.19 14.42
N ALA A 86 -1.90 9.20 15.29
CA ALA A 86 -1.85 10.60 14.88
C ALA A 86 -0.55 10.94 14.11
N ILE A 87 0.61 10.44 14.56
CA ILE A 87 1.88 10.61 13.83
C ILE A 87 1.82 9.90 12.47
N LEU A 88 1.25 8.70 12.41
CA LEU A 88 1.05 7.94 11.17
C LEU A 88 0.12 8.69 10.20
N ALA A 89 -0.95 9.30 10.71
CA ALA A 89 -1.83 10.15 9.89
C ALA A 89 -1.08 11.40 9.39
N GLY A 90 -0.26 12.04 10.22
CA GLY A 90 0.60 13.15 9.80
C GLY A 90 1.59 12.75 8.69
N PHE A 91 2.22 11.58 8.83
CA PHE A 91 3.05 10.97 7.79
C PHE A 91 2.26 10.78 6.50
N ALA A 92 1.08 10.14 6.57
CA ALA A 92 0.22 9.90 5.41
C ALA A 92 -0.19 11.20 4.70
N PHE A 93 -0.53 12.25 5.46
CA PHE A 93 -0.86 13.56 4.92
C PHE A 93 0.32 14.15 4.13
N LEU A 94 1.52 14.15 4.70
CA LEU A 94 2.74 14.64 4.06
C LEU A 94 3.09 13.84 2.81
N THR A 95 2.97 12.51 2.86
CA THR A 95 3.14 11.66 1.67
C THR A 95 2.11 11.99 0.59
N GLY A 96 0.86 12.25 0.97
CA GLY A 96 -0.20 12.72 0.07
C GLY A 96 0.15 14.05 -0.62
N VAL A 97 0.63 15.03 0.14
CA VAL A 97 1.12 16.31 -0.40
C VAL A 97 2.31 16.08 -1.36
N GLY A 98 3.21 15.15 -1.03
CA GLY A 98 4.36 14.80 -1.87
C GLY A 98 4.00 14.12 -3.20
N LEU A 99 2.84 13.45 -3.27
CA LEU A 99 2.29 12.93 -4.53
C LEU A 99 1.71 14.02 -5.44
N GLY A 100 1.51 15.24 -4.91
CA GLY A 100 0.91 16.37 -5.60
C GLY A 100 1.49 16.68 -6.98
N PRO A 101 2.82 16.88 -7.14
CA PRO A 101 3.42 17.15 -8.45
C PRO A 101 3.18 16.05 -9.48
N THR A 102 3.13 14.78 -9.03
CA THR A 102 2.80 13.64 -9.90
C THR A 102 1.34 13.70 -10.33
N LEU A 103 0.43 14.09 -9.44
CA LEU A 103 -0.98 14.27 -9.77
C LEU A 103 -1.19 15.45 -10.72
N ASP A 104 -0.49 16.57 -10.55
CA ASP A 104 -0.53 17.71 -11.48
C ASP A 104 -0.15 17.26 -12.91
N PHE A 105 0.89 16.44 -13.04
CA PHE A 105 1.28 15.85 -14.32
C PHE A 105 0.18 14.96 -14.91
N VAL A 106 -0.42 14.09 -14.09
CA VAL A 106 -1.50 13.20 -14.56
C VAL A 106 -2.76 14.00 -14.94
N ILE A 107 -3.12 15.04 -14.19
CA ILE A 107 -4.26 15.93 -14.50
C ILE A 107 -4.05 16.62 -15.83
N ALA A 108 -2.82 17.08 -16.13
CA ALA A 108 -2.49 17.69 -17.40
C ALA A 108 -2.59 16.73 -18.60
N VAL A 109 -2.35 15.43 -18.38
CA VAL A 109 -2.47 14.39 -19.42
C VAL A 109 -3.92 13.92 -19.56
N ASN A 110 -4.49 13.34 -18.50
CA ASN A 110 -5.90 12.96 -18.43
C ASN A 110 -6.30 12.71 -16.96
N PRO A 111 -7.21 13.52 -16.38
CA PRO A 111 -7.62 13.38 -14.98
C PRO A 111 -8.38 12.08 -14.69
N SER A 112 -9.00 11.44 -15.69
CA SER A 112 -9.71 10.17 -15.49
C SER A 112 -8.77 9.05 -15.02
N ILE A 113 -7.46 9.17 -15.33
CA ILE A 113 -6.44 8.20 -14.92
C ILE A 113 -6.40 8.05 -13.40
N ILE A 114 -6.57 9.14 -12.64
CA ILE A 114 -6.52 9.13 -11.17
C ILE A 114 -7.57 8.17 -10.60
N MET A 115 -8.83 8.33 -11.02
CA MET A 115 -9.92 7.49 -10.56
C MET A 115 -9.76 6.04 -10.99
N THR A 116 -9.33 5.80 -12.23
CA THR A 116 -9.08 4.43 -12.71
C THR A 116 -7.93 3.75 -12.00
N ALA A 117 -6.85 4.48 -11.70
CA ALA A 117 -5.70 3.97 -10.99
C ALA A 117 -6.06 3.64 -9.53
N PHE A 118 -6.80 4.52 -8.86
CA PHE A 118 -7.27 4.29 -7.49
C PHE A 118 -8.20 3.07 -7.39
N MET A 119 -9.18 2.95 -8.30
CA MET A 119 -10.08 1.80 -8.32
C MET A 119 -9.33 0.51 -8.68
N GLY A 120 -8.43 0.57 -9.67
CA GLY A 120 -7.61 -0.56 -10.09
C GLY A 120 -6.73 -1.08 -8.96
N THR A 121 -6.01 -0.19 -8.26
CA THR A 121 -5.18 -0.59 -7.11
C THR A 121 -6.02 -1.12 -5.96
N SER A 122 -7.21 -0.56 -5.71
CA SER A 122 -8.13 -1.06 -4.68
C SER A 122 -8.60 -2.49 -4.97
N VAL A 123 -9.00 -2.77 -6.21
CA VAL A 123 -9.43 -4.11 -6.62
C VAL A 123 -8.27 -5.11 -6.52
N ILE A 124 -7.09 -4.73 -7.02
CA ILE A 124 -5.88 -5.57 -6.92
C ILE A 124 -5.56 -5.85 -5.45
N PHE A 125 -5.52 -4.82 -4.61
CA PHE A 125 -5.24 -4.97 -3.18
C PHE A 125 -6.21 -5.94 -2.52
N ILE A 126 -7.52 -5.78 -2.73
CA ILE A 126 -8.55 -6.66 -2.16
C ILE A 126 -8.38 -8.10 -2.66
N CYS A 127 -8.18 -8.32 -3.95
CA CYS A 127 -8.01 -9.66 -4.52
C CYS A 127 -6.78 -10.37 -3.96
N PHE A 128 -5.63 -9.70 -3.90
CA PHE A 128 -4.39 -10.29 -3.37
C PHE A 128 -4.47 -10.47 -1.85
N THR A 129 -5.04 -9.53 -1.11
CA THR A 129 -5.30 -9.71 0.33
C THR A 129 -6.22 -10.90 0.60
N LEU A 130 -7.31 -11.08 -0.16
CA LEU A 130 -8.18 -12.25 -0.01
C LEU A 130 -7.43 -13.55 -0.35
N SER A 131 -6.66 -13.56 -1.44
CA SER A 131 -5.81 -14.70 -1.79
C SER A 131 -4.84 -15.06 -0.66
N ALA A 132 -4.25 -14.06 0.00
CA ALA A 132 -3.42 -14.29 1.18
C ALA A 132 -4.22 -14.82 2.37
N LEU A 133 -5.44 -14.35 2.62
CA LEU A 133 -6.27 -14.85 3.73
C LEU A 133 -6.71 -16.32 3.56
N TYR A 134 -6.93 -16.77 2.33
CA TYR A 134 -7.27 -18.17 2.04
C TYR A 134 -6.06 -19.10 1.94
N ALA A 135 -4.86 -18.54 1.73
CA ALA A 135 -3.65 -19.34 1.61
C ALA A 135 -3.23 -19.94 2.95
N LYS A 136 -2.60 -21.11 2.90
CA LYS A 136 -2.04 -21.76 4.08
C LYS A 136 -1.04 -20.81 4.77
N ARG A 137 -1.13 -20.73 6.11
CA ARG A 137 -0.27 -19.88 6.94
C ARG A 137 1.21 -20.06 6.58
N ARG A 138 1.93 -18.95 6.45
CA ARG A 138 3.36 -18.82 6.09
C ARG A 138 3.75 -19.14 4.65
N SER A 139 2.83 -19.58 3.79
CA SER A 139 3.16 -19.95 2.41
C SER A 139 3.84 -18.82 1.62
N TYR A 140 3.36 -17.59 1.73
CA TYR A 140 3.96 -16.44 1.03
C TYR A 140 5.14 -15.80 1.77
N LEU A 141 5.43 -16.16 3.03
CA LEU A 141 6.58 -15.58 3.75
C LEU A 141 7.92 -15.98 3.14
N PHE A 142 7.99 -17.14 2.47
CA PHE A 142 9.17 -17.56 1.70
C PHE A 142 9.49 -16.62 0.52
N LEU A 143 8.49 -15.88 0.03
CA LEU A 143 8.65 -14.95 -1.09
C LEU A 143 9.37 -13.65 -0.68
N GLY A 144 9.52 -13.39 0.63
CA GLY A 144 10.11 -12.14 1.14
C GLY A 144 11.51 -11.85 0.60
N GLY A 145 12.36 -12.89 0.48
CA GLY A 145 13.70 -12.74 -0.10
C GLY A 145 13.66 -12.30 -1.56
N THR A 146 12.86 -12.99 -2.39
CA THR A 146 12.70 -12.67 -3.81
C THR A 146 12.10 -11.28 -4.03
N LEU A 147 11.08 -10.92 -3.25
CA LEU A 147 10.43 -9.60 -3.34
C LEU A 147 11.40 -8.47 -2.96
N MET A 148 12.16 -8.64 -1.88
CA MET A 148 13.15 -7.65 -1.45
C MET A 148 14.27 -7.49 -2.48
N SER A 149 14.75 -8.59 -3.07
CA SER A 149 15.72 -8.53 -4.18
C SER A 149 15.13 -7.81 -5.41
N GLY A 150 13.88 -8.08 -5.74
CA GLY A 150 13.17 -7.39 -6.82
C GLY A 150 13.05 -5.88 -6.58
N LEU A 151 12.73 -5.47 -5.35
CA LEU A 151 12.68 -4.06 -4.95
C LEU A 151 14.04 -3.37 -5.08
N SER A 152 15.12 -4.02 -4.64
CA SER A 152 16.48 -3.51 -4.80
C SER A 152 16.87 -3.34 -6.28
N LEU A 153 16.45 -4.28 -7.15
CA LEU A 153 16.69 -4.17 -8.59
C LEU A 153 15.88 -3.04 -9.23
N LEU A 154 14.63 -2.83 -8.82
CA LEU A 154 13.83 -1.68 -9.25
C LEU A 154 14.46 -0.36 -8.83
N PHE A 155 15.00 -0.29 -7.61
CA PHE A 155 15.72 0.89 -7.14
C PHE A 155 16.94 1.19 -8.01
N LEU A 156 17.76 0.16 -8.31
CA LEU A 156 18.91 0.31 -9.19
C LEU A 156 18.49 0.74 -10.61
N MET A 157 17.44 0.14 -11.16
CA MET A 157 16.87 0.56 -12.45
C MET A 157 16.42 2.02 -12.45
N SER A 158 15.81 2.51 -11.35
CA SER A 158 15.41 3.92 -11.22
C SER A 158 16.62 4.85 -11.24
N VAL A 159 17.70 4.50 -10.51
CA VAL A 159 18.95 5.27 -10.50
C VAL A 159 19.60 5.27 -11.89
N MET A 160 19.67 4.12 -12.55
CA MET A 160 20.19 4.03 -13.92
C MET A 160 19.37 4.89 -14.88
N ASN A 161 18.03 4.81 -14.81
CA ASN A 161 17.17 5.54 -15.72
C ASN A 161 17.28 7.07 -15.56
N MET A 162 17.73 7.56 -14.41
CA MET A 162 18.04 8.98 -14.20
C MET A 162 19.19 9.49 -15.10
N PHE A 163 20.15 8.62 -15.44
CA PHE A 163 21.28 8.96 -16.32
C PHE A 163 20.96 8.74 -17.80
N PHE A 164 20.21 7.67 -18.13
CA PHE A 164 19.92 7.30 -19.53
C PHE A 164 18.64 7.94 -20.09
N GLY A 165 17.65 8.27 -19.25
CA GLY A 165 16.39 8.87 -19.68
C GLY A 165 15.56 7.99 -20.63
N SER A 166 15.66 6.68 -20.55
CA SER A 166 15.02 5.76 -21.51
C SER A 166 13.55 5.52 -21.21
N VAL A 167 12.68 5.80 -22.19
CA VAL A 167 11.23 5.52 -22.10
C VAL A 167 10.96 4.01 -21.92
N MET A 168 11.79 3.14 -22.50
CA MET A 168 11.63 1.70 -22.37
C MET A 168 11.89 1.23 -20.94
N LEU A 169 12.96 1.75 -20.30
CA LEU A 169 13.27 1.45 -18.90
C LEU A 169 12.17 1.97 -17.97
N PHE A 170 11.64 3.16 -18.23
CA PHE A 170 10.52 3.70 -17.46
C PHE A 170 9.27 2.80 -17.53
N LYS A 171 8.89 2.34 -18.73
CA LYS A 171 7.77 1.40 -18.90
C LYS A 171 8.01 0.08 -18.17
N ALA A 172 9.20 -0.50 -18.33
CA ALA A 172 9.56 -1.73 -17.63
C ALA A 172 9.50 -1.56 -16.11
N HIS A 173 10.02 -0.46 -15.59
CA HIS A 173 10.00 -0.13 -14.16
C HIS A 173 8.56 -0.04 -13.62
N MET A 174 7.63 0.57 -14.36
CA MET A 174 6.22 0.66 -13.94
C MET A 174 5.53 -0.71 -13.86
N TYR A 175 5.67 -1.56 -14.88
CA TYR A 175 5.01 -2.88 -14.87
C TYR A 175 5.64 -3.86 -13.88
N LEU A 176 6.97 -3.89 -13.79
CA LEU A 176 7.67 -4.72 -12.81
C LEU A 176 7.40 -4.22 -11.39
N GLY A 177 7.37 -2.90 -11.19
CA GLY A 177 6.95 -2.25 -9.95
C GLY A 177 5.58 -2.71 -9.49
N LEU A 178 4.59 -2.67 -10.38
CA LEU A 178 3.25 -3.15 -10.10
C LEU A 178 3.25 -4.63 -9.67
N LEU A 179 3.93 -5.50 -10.43
CA LEU A 179 3.99 -6.93 -10.14
C LEU A 179 4.61 -7.19 -8.76
N ILE A 180 5.74 -6.54 -8.46
CA ILE A 180 6.44 -6.70 -7.18
C ILE A 180 5.57 -6.19 -6.03
N MET A 181 4.88 -5.05 -6.18
CA MET A 181 3.99 -4.52 -5.15
C MET A 181 2.78 -5.43 -4.91
N CYS A 182 2.22 -6.07 -5.95
CA CYS A 182 1.19 -7.11 -5.76
C CYS A 182 1.70 -8.28 -4.92
N GLY A 183 2.96 -8.70 -5.16
CA GLY A 183 3.63 -9.70 -4.33
C GLY A 183 3.82 -9.26 -2.88
N PHE A 184 4.19 -8.00 -2.64
CA PHE A 184 4.27 -7.45 -1.29
C PHE A 184 2.92 -7.43 -0.57
N VAL A 185 1.80 -7.17 -1.25
CA VAL A 185 0.47 -7.28 -0.62
C VAL A 185 0.21 -8.69 -0.07
N LEU A 186 0.61 -9.75 -0.81
CA LEU A 186 0.51 -11.13 -0.32
C LEU A 186 1.38 -11.37 0.91
N PHE A 187 2.65 -10.95 0.81
CA PHE A 187 3.64 -11.13 1.86
C PHE A 187 3.25 -10.37 3.14
N ASP A 188 2.88 -9.10 3.03
CA ASP A 188 2.51 -8.24 4.16
C ASP A 188 1.23 -8.74 4.82
N THR A 189 0.22 -9.16 4.04
CA THR A 189 -1.01 -9.74 4.59
C THR A 189 -0.70 -11.01 5.38
N GLN A 190 0.15 -11.90 4.86
CA GLN A 190 0.59 -13.09 5.60
C GLN A 190 1.43 -12.75 6.84
N LEU A 191 2.27 -11.72 6.77
CA LEU A 191 3.07 -11.27 7.90
C LEU A 191 2.20 -10.71 9.04
N ILE A 192 1.12 -9.99 8.71
CA ILE A 192 0.13 -9.51 9.68
C ILE A 192 -0.55 -10.70 10.38
N ILE A 193 -0.97 -11.72 9.62
CA ILE A 193 -1.59 -12.94 10.16
C ILE A 193 -0.61 -13.72 11.05
N GLU A 194 0.68 -13.71 10.71
CA GLU A 194 1.71 -14.40 11.48
C GLU A 194 2.02 -13.72 12.81
N LYS A 195 2.00 -12.38 12.84
CA LYS A 195 2.31 -11.57 14.04
C LYS A 195 1.14 -11.45 15.03
N ALA A 196 -0.07 -11.78 14.61
CA ALA A 196 -1.29 -11.72 15.41
C ALA A 196 -1.54 -12.99 16.25
#